data_AF-A0A2P6NVG5-F1
#
_entry.id   AF-A0A2P6NVG5-F1
#
_cell.length_a   1.000
_cell.length_b   1.000
_cell.length_c   1.000
_cell.angle_alpha   90.00
_cell.angle_beta   90.00
_cell.angle_gamma   90.00
#
_symmetry.space_group_name_H-M   'P 1'
#
loop_
_entity.id
_entity.type
_entity.pdbx_description
1 polymer ?
#
loop_
_entity_poly.entity_id
_entity_poly.type
_entity_poly.pdbx_seq_one_letter_code
_entity_poly.pdbx_strand_id
1 'polypeptide(L)'
;MAVASLNELVKDRDMVLLYREYLHDLHSSENLSFWMEVENYKNLPQEELEVVGREIYDKYISKDSPYEINIDSKMRKQVVASVAVGYTQNIFTPIQNAIWKSMELDTFPKFLQSPAYKKLQSGNTTAKTKITRTRSGTLGMVDRYFERQNTHSNNNPSS
;
A
#
# COMPACT_ATOMS: atom_id res chain seq x y z
N MET A 1 4.30 -19.21 8.70
CA MET A 1 3.18 -18.25 8.74
C MET A 1 2.30 -18.54 7.55
N ALA A 2 1.04 -18.93 7.78
CA ALA A 2 0.03 -18.99 6.73
C ALA A 2 -0.83 -17.75 6.92
N VAL A 3 -0.89 -16.89 5.90
CA VAL A 3 -1.75 -15.72 5.87
C VAL A 3 -3.11 -16.15 5.32
N ALA A 4 -4.19 -15.91 6.07
CA ALA A 4 -5.56 -16.26 5.70
C ALA A 4 -6.33 -15.10 5.05
N SER A 5 -5.82 -13.86 5.15
CA SER A 5 -6.46 -12.67 4.56
C SER A 5 -5.46 -11.59 4.17
N LEU A 6 -5.86 -10.70 3.25
CA LEU A 6 -5.05 -9.53 2.88
C LEU A 6 -4.81 -8.61 4.09
N ASN A 7 -5.73 -8.58 5.06
CA ASN A 7 -5.59 -7.83 6.31
C ASN A 7 -4.46 -8.37 7.22
N GLU A 8 -4.25 -9.68 7.24
CA GLU A 8 -3.11 -10.28 7.93
C GLU A 8 -1.81 -10.02 7.17
N LEU A 9 -1.87 -10.08 5.83
CA LEU A 9 -0.71 -9.83 4.97
C LEU A 9 -0.10 -8.45 5.25
N VAL A 10 -0.92 -7.39 5.28
CA VAL A 10 -0.43 -6.02 5.43
C VAL A 10 0.14 -5.71 6.81
N LYS A 11 -0.05 -6.60 7.79
CA LYS A 11 0.52 -6.50 9.14
C LYS A 11 1.88 -7.18 9.26
N ASP A 12 2.28 -7.98 8.28
CA ASP A 12 3.57 -8.67 8.25
C ASP A 12 4.47 -8.04 7.19
N ARG A 13 5.57 -7.43 7.64
CA ARG A 13 6.51 -6.72 6.75
C ARG A 13 7.12 -7.62 5.69
N ASP A 14 7.47 -8.84 6.01
CA ASP A 14 8.08 -9.75 5.06
C ASP A 14 7.06 -10.24 4.03
N MET A 15 5.80 -10.45 4.45
CA MET A 15 4.71 -10.79 3.53
C MET A 15 4.35 -9.62 2.60
N VAL A 16 4.35 -8.38 3.11
CA VAL A 16 4.17 -7.18 2.28
C VAL A 16 5.26 -7.08 1.22
N LEU A 17 6.54 -7.29 1.60
CA LEU A 17 7.64 -7.24 0.65
C LEU A 17 7.52 -8.33 -0.43
N LEU A 18 7.18 -9.55 -0.03
CA LEU A 18 7.00 -10.67 -0.96
C LEU A 18 5.82 -10.45 -1.91
N TYR A 19 4.69 -9.97 -1.38
CA TYR A 19 3.51 -9.66 -2.18
C TYR A 19 3.76 -8.51 -3.14
N ARG A 20 4.50 -7.48 -2.70
CA ARG A 20 4.89 -6.37 -3.55
C ARG A 20 5.77 -6.82 -4.72
N GLU A 21 6.73 -7.72 -4.49
CA GLU A 21 7.56 -8.29 -5.56
C GLU A 21 6.69 -9.05 -6.57
N TYR A 22 5.74 -9.86 -6.08
CA TYR A 22 4.76 -10.51 -6.93
C TYR A 22 3.91 -9.52 -7.75
N LEU A 23 3.44 -8.42 -7.14
CA LEU A 23 2.67 -7.39 -7.85
C LEU A 23 3.50 -6.62 -8.87
N HIS A 24 4.80 -6.47 -8.64
CA HIS A 24 5.71 -5.82 -9.59
C HIS A 24 5.78 -6.60 -10.90
N ASP A 25 5.87 -7.93 -10.83
CA ASP A 25 5.87 -8.80 -12.00
C ASP A 25 4.51 -8.79 -12.75
N LEU A 26 3.44 -8.41 -12.05
CA LEU A 26 2.11 -8.22 -12.61
C LEU A 26 1.81 -6.78 -13.05
N HIS A 27 2.78 -5.87 -12.97
CA HIS A 27 2.58 -4.44 -13.24
C HIS A 27 1.40 -3.84 -12.47
N SER A 28 1.25 -4.19 -11.18
CA SER A 28 0.16 -3.72 -10.30
C SER A 28 0.63 -3.32 -8.90
N SER A 29 1.93 -3.06 -8.74
CA SER A 29 2.54 -2.73 -7.44
C SER A 29 2.14 -1.35 -6.90
N GLU A 30 1.68 -0.46 -7.78
CA GLU A 30 1.14 0.86 -7.47
C GLU A 30 -0.13 0.77 -6.62
N ASN A 31 -0.94 -0.29 -6.77
CA ASN A 31 -2.15 -0.51 -5.98
C ASN A 31 -1.84 -0.67 -4.48
N LEU A 32 -0.89 -1.55 -4.16
CA LEU A 32 -0.46 -1.75 -2.78
C LEU A 32 0.24 -0.49 -2.24
N SER A 33 1.04 0.15 -3.07
CA SER A 33 1.78 1.37 -2.71
C SER A 33 0.83 2.52 -2.35
N PHE A 34 -0.17 2.78 -3.20
CA PHE A 34 -1.23 3.76 -2.95
C PHE A 34 -1.99 3.43 -1.67
N TRP A 35 -2.40 2.17 -1.48
CA TRP A 35 -3.15 1.78 -0.29
C TRP A 35 -2.38 2.06 1.00
N MET A 36 -1.07 1.74 1.04
CA MET A 36 -0.22 1.96 2.21
C MET A 36 0.04 3.45 2.47
N GLU A 37 0.26 4.25 1.42
CA GLU A 37 0.44 5.70 1.55
C GLU A 37 -0.85 6.39 2.05
N VAL A 38 -2.02 5.97 1.57
CA VAL A 38 -3.31 6.49 2.08
C VAL A 38 -3.55 6.06 3.53
N GLU A 39 -3.16 4.83 3.91
CA GLU A 39 -3.26 4.38 5.31
C GLU A 39 -2.46 5.28 6.26
N ASN A 40 -1.26 5.65 5.84
CA ASN A 40 -0.41 6.60 6.56
C ASN A 40 -0.97 8.03 6.54
N TYR A 41 -1.52 8.46 5.40
CA TYR A 41 -2.08 9.80 5.20
C TYR A 41 -3.26 10.09 6.14
N LYS A 42 -4.13 9.10 6.37
CA LYS A 42 -5.29 9.25 7.28
C LYS A 42 -4.91 9.65 8.71
N ASN A 43 -3.68 9.34 9.13
CA ASN A 43 -3.17 9.61 10.47
C ASN A 43 -2.26 10.85 10.54
N LEU A 44 -2.17 11.63 9.47
CA LEU A 44 -1.37 12.85 9.45
C LEU A 44 -2.04 13.99 10.22
N PRO A 45 -1.23 14.90 10.81
CA PRO A 45 -1.75 16.13 11.38
C PRO A 45 -2.23 17.08 10.27
N GLN A 46 -3.13 18.01 10.61
CA GLN A 46 -3.85 18.85 9.65
C GLN A 46 -2.91 19.68 8.76
N GLU A 47 -1.79 20.15 9.32
CA GLU A 47 -0.76 20.94 8.66
C GLU A 47 0.00 20.19 7.55
N GLU A 48 0.01 18.85 7.59
CA GLU A 48 0.68 18.01 6.59
C GLU A 48 -0.26 17.53 5.48
N LEU A 49 -1.59 17.59 5.70
CA LEU A 49 -2.58 17.01 4.78
C LEU A 49 -2.52 17.59 3.37
N GLU A 50 -2.32 18.91 3.24
CA GLU A 50 -2.28 19.53 1.92
C GLU A 50 -1.04 19.11 1.12
N VAL A 51 0.13 19.12 1.77
CA VAL A 51 1.41 18.78 1.11
C VAL A 51 1.42 17.32 0.70
N VAL A 52 1.19 16.41 1.66
CA VAL A 52 1.24 14.96 1.38
C VAL A 52 0.06 14.53 0.51
N GLY A 53 -1.11 15.14 0.69
CA GLY A 53 -2.27 14.86 -0.15
C GLY A 53 -2.03 15.21 -1.62
N ARG A 54 -1.35 16.33 -1.89
CA ARG A 54 -0.95 16.71 -3.24
C ARG A 54 0.04 15.71 -3.84
N GLU A 55 1.04 15.28 -3.08
CA GLU A 55 1.99 14.24 -3.52
C GLU A 55 1.27 12.94 -3.89
N ILE A 56 0.33 12.46 -3.07
CA ILE A 56 -0.47 11.26 -3.35
C ILE A 56 -1.32 11.45 -4.60
N TYR A 57 -1.97 12.60 -4.74
CA TYR A 57 -2.78 12.91 -5.91
C TYR A 57 -1.94 12.93 -7.20
N ASP A 58 -0.84 13.67 -7.20
CA ASP A 58 0.04 13.79 -8.37
C ASP A 58 0.65 12.44 -8.76
N LYS A 59 0.99 11.62 -7.76
CA LYS A 59 1.61 10.31 -7.98
C LYS A 59 0.64 9.24 -8.45
N TYR A 60 -0.59 9.18 -7.93
CA TYR A 60 -1.47 8.03 -8.21
C TYR A 60 -2.72 8.40 -9.01
N ILE A 61 -3.16 9.66 -8.98
CA ILE A 61 -4.45 10.09 -9.53
C ILE A 61 -4.29 10.95 -10.79
N SER A 62 -3.17 11.65 -10.95
CA SER A 62 -2.89 12.44 -12.16
C SER A 62 -2.76 11.54 -13.39
N LYS A 63 -3.36 11.96 -14.52
CA LYS A 63 -3.38 11.20 -15.79
C LYS A 63 -2.02 11.06 -16.46
N ASP A 64 -1.04 11.88 -16.07
CA ASP A 64 0.30 11.86 -16.64
C ASP A 64 1.30 11.15 -15.72
N SER A 65 0.81 10.55 -14.63
CA SER A 65 1.70 9.85 -13.69
C SER A 65 2.12 8.48 -14.21
N PRO A 66 3.41 8.12 -14.13
CA PRO A 66 3.87 6.76 -14.40
C PRO A 66 3.39 5.73 -13.36
N TYR A 67 2.79 6.18 -12.25
CA TYR A 67 2.22 5.33 -11.19
C TYR A 67 0.71 5.49 -11.07
N GLU A 68 0.04 5.98 -12.12
CA GLU A 68 -1.41 6.14 -12.14
C GLU A 68 -2.12 4.81 -11.82
N ILE A 69 -3.02 4.84 -10.83
CA ILE A 69 -3.85 3.69 -10.50
C ILE A 69 -5.08 3.62 -11.41
N ASN A 70 -5.48 2.40 -11.76
CA ASN A 70 -6.66 2.17 -12.59
C ASN A 70 -7.96 2.37 -11.78
N ILE A 71 -8.51 3.59 -11.84
CA ILE A 71 -9.78 3.95 -11.21
C ILE A 71 -10.80 4.40 -12.25
N ASP A 72 -12.09 4.12 -11.99
CA ASP A 72 -13.14 4.52 -12.90
C ASP A 72 -13.29 6.06 -13.02
N SER A 73 -13.84 6.50 -14.14
CA SER A 73 -13.97 7.93 -14.48
C SER A 73 -14.83 8.71 -13.46
N LYS A 74 -15.83 8.06 -12.85
CA LYS A 74 -16.71 8.69 -11.86
C LYS A 74 -15.94 8.96 -10.57
N MET A 75 -15.20 7.97 -10.08
CA MET A 75 -14.37 8.06 -8.88
C MET A 75 -13.28 9.13 -9.03
N ARG A 76 -12.67 9.21 -10.22
CA ARG A 76 -11.71 10.26 -10.53
C ARG A 76 -12.34 11.65 -10.45
N LYS A 77 -13.49 11.86 -11.10
CA LYS A 77 -14.19 13.15 -11.05
C LYS A 77 -14.53 13.55 -9.62
N GLN A 78 -14.93 12.60 -8.79
CA GLN A 78 -15.24 12.84 -7.38
C GLN A 78 -14.02 13.30 -6.58
N VAL A 79 -12.89 12.58 -6.67
CA VAL A 79 -11.68 12.98 -5.92
C VAL A 79 -11.11 14.31 -6.41
N VAL A 80 -11.16 14.58 -7.73
CA VAL A 80 -10.72 15.87 -8.30
C VAL A 80 -11.56 17.02 -7.76
N ALA A 81 -12.89 16.85 -7.70
CA ALA A 81 -13.77 17.86 -7.13
C ALA A 81 -13.51 18.07 -5.63
N SER A 82 -13.29 17.00 -4.86
CA SER A 82 -12.96 17.10 -3.44
C SER A 82 -11.62 17.82 -3.20
N VAL A 83 -10.60 17.49 -3.99
CA VAL A 83 -9.26 18.10 -3.90
C VAL A 83 -9.32 19.61 -4.19
N ALA A 84 -10.17 20.04 -5.12
CA ALA A 84 -10.37 21.45 -5.43
C ALA A 84 -10.98 22.24 -4.25
N VAL A 85 -11.69 21.58 -3.33
CA VAL A 85 -12.23 22.20 -2.11
C VAL A 85 -11.19 22.22 -0.99
N GLY A 86 -10.40 21.15 -0.86
CA GLY A 86 -9.31 21.04 0.11
C GLY A 86 -9.03 19.61 0.54
N TYR A 87 -7.80 19.37 1.01
CA TYR A 87 -7.37 18.05 1.47
C TYR A 87 -7.89 17.75 2.88
N THR A 88 -8.58 16.61 3.00
CA THR A 88 -9.10 16.09 4.27
C THR A 88 -8.53 14.69 4.53
N GLN A 89 -8.51 14.23 5.78
CA GLN A 89 -7.96 12.92 6.15
C GLN A 89 -8.57 11.75 5.35
N ASN A 90 -9.85 11.86 4.98
CA ASN A 90 -10.60 10.77 4.33
C ASN A 90 -10.81 10.98 2.81
N ILE A 91 -10.12 11.95 2.20
CA ILE A 91 -10.34 12.32 0.79
C ILE A 91 -10.09 11.16 -0.19
N PHE A 92 -9.16 10.26 0.15
CA PHE A 92 -8.80 9.11 -0.68
C PHE A 92 -9.50 7.80 -0.26
N THR A 93 -10.27 7.78 0.82
CA THR A 93 -10.91 6.57 1.36
C THR A 93 -11.76 5.81 0.32
N PRO A 94 -12.58 6.47 -0.53
CA PRO A 94 -13.35 5.76 -1.55
C PRO A 94 -12.45 4.99 -2.54
N ILE A 95 -11.32 5.58 -2.92
CA ILE A 95 -10.35 4.97 -3.84
C ILE A 95 -9.58 3.86 -3.14
N GLN A 96 -9.14 4.10 -1.90
CA GLN A 96 -8.45 3.11 -1.08
C GLN A 96 -9.26 1.82 -0.95
N ASN A 97 -10.57 1.94 -0.70
CA ASN A 97 -11.49 0.81 -0.59
C ASN A 97 -11.63 0.04 -1.91
N ALA A 98 -11.70 0.75 -3.04
CA ALA A 98 -11.79 0.13 -4.36
C ALA A 98 -10.52 -0.66 -4.70
N ILE A 99 -9.35 -0.07 -4.44
CA ILE A 99 -8.06 -0.71 -4.64
C ILE A 99 -7.88 -1.92 -3.72
N TRP A 100 -8.28 -1.82 -2.45
CA TRP A 100 -8.28 -2.95 -1.53
C TRP A 100 -9.11 -4.12 -2.08
N LYS A 101 -10.35 -3.84 -2.49
CA LYS A 101 -11.26 -4.85 -3.03
C LYS A 101 -10.73 -5.46 -4.32
N SER A 102 -10.07 -4.67 -5.17
CA SER A 102 -9.41 -5.15 -6.38
C SER A 102 -8.28 -6.14 -6.03
N MET A 103 -7.41 -5.77 -5.07
CA MET A 103 -6.34 -6.67 -4.62
C MET A 103 -6.88 -7.95 -3.98
N GLU A 104 -7.90 -7.82 -3.13
CA GLU A 104 -8.53 -8.95 -2.42
C GLU A 104 -9.18 -9.96 -3.36
N LEU A 105 -9.82 -9.49 -4.44
CA LEU A 105 -10.53 -10.34 -5.39
C LEU A 105 -9.66 -10.89 -6.52
N ASP A 106 -8.57 -10.22 -6.89
CA ASP A 106 -7.78 -10.59 -8.07
C ASP A 106 -6.35 -11.04 -7.72
N THR A 107 -5.52 -10.13 -7.20
CA THR A 107 -4.09 -10.37 -7.07
C THR A 107 -3.74 -11.19 -5.83
N PHE A 108 -4.46 -11.04 -4.73
CA PHE A 108 -4.20 -11.75 -3.47
C PHE A 108 -4.48 -13.27 -3.57
N PRO A 109 -5.62 -13.75 -4.10
CA PRO A 109 -5.86 -15.19 -4.24
C PRO A 109 -4.85 -15.87 -5.16
N LYS A 110 -4.38 -15.16 -6.20
CA LYS A 110 -3.32 -15.66 -7.10
C LYS A 110 -1.96 -15.67 -6.42
N PHE A 111 -1.64 -14.66 -5.61
CA PHE A 111 -0.43 -14.62 -4.80
C PHE A 111 -0.32 -15.84 -3.88
N LEU A 112 -1.41 -16.22 -3.19
CA LEU A 112 -1.43 -17.42 -2.34
C LEU A 112 -1.16 -18.73 -3.10
N GLN A 113 -1.35 -18.73 -4.41
CA GLN A 113 -1.06 -19.88 -5.28
C GLN A 113 0.33 -19.80 -5.94
N SER A 114 1.01 -18.66 -5.82
CA SER A 114 2.28 -18.40 -6.47
C SER A 114 3.41 -19.31 -5.95
N PRO A 115 4.39 -19.65 -6.80
CA PRO A 115 5.57 -20.39 -6.36
C PRO A 115 6.33 -19.69 -5.22
N ALA A 116 6.36 -18.36 -5.24
CA ALA A 116 7.04 -17.54 -4.23
C ALA A 116 6.44 -17.77 -2.83
N TYR A 117 5.11 -17.71 -2.70
CA TYR A 117 4.42 -17.97 -1.44
C TYR A 117 4.52 -19.44 -0.99
N LYS A 118 4.36 -20.40 -1.92
CA LYS A 118 4.51 -21.84 -1.62
C LYS A 118 5.91 -22.21 -1.13
N LYS A 119 6.95 -21.56 -1.66
CA LYS A 119 8.33 -21.74 -1.20
C LYS A 119 8.52 -21.26 0.24
N LEU A 120 7.86 -20.16 0.62
CA LEU A 120 7.86 -19.67 1.99
C LEU A 120 7.14 -20.63 2.95
N GLN A 121 6.03 -21.23 2.51
CA GLN A 121 5.27 -22.19 3.32
C GLN A 121 6.00 -23.51 3.57
N SER A 122 6.81 -23.99 2.62
CA SER A 122 7.50 -25.28 2.73
C SER A 122 8.74 -25.27 3.62
N GLY A 123 9.06 -24.16 4.30
CA GLY A 123 10.17 -24.07 5.24
C GLY A 123 11.57 -24.18 4.59
N ASN A 124 11.66 -24.15 3.26
CA ASN A 124 12.92 -24.15 2.50
C ASN A 124 13.60 -22.76 2.51
N THR A 125 13.70 -22.15 3.69
CA THR A 125 14.36 -20.88 3.96
C THR A 125 15.84 -21.06 4.34
N THR A 126 16.56 -22.00 3.70
CA THR A 126 18.04 -21.98 3.65
C THR A 126 18.61 -21.15 2.50
N ALA A 127 17.75 -20.52 1.72
CA ALA A 127 18.12 -19.28 1.07
C ALA A 127 17.37 -18.16 1.79
N LYS A 128 18.10 -17.34 2.56
CA LYS A 128 17.86 -15.90 2.53
C LYS A 128 17.89 -15.53 1.05
N THR A 129 16.77 -15.69 0.35
CA THR A 129 16.61 -15.10 -0.97
C THR A 129 17.03 -13.68 -0.72
N LYS A 130 18.11 -13.24 -1.36
CA LYS A 130 18.41 -11.84 -1.45
C LYS A 130 17.13 -11.25 -2.03
N ILE A 131 16.19 -10.81 -1.18
CA ILE A 131 15.22 -9.78 -1.51
C ILE A 131 16.17 -8.68 -1.92
N THR A 132 16.42 -8.60 -3.22
CA THR A 132 17.65 -7.98 -3.70
C THR A 132 17.58 -6.56 -3.18
N ARG A 133 18.51 -6.22 -2.29
CA ARG A 133 18.68 -4.90 -1.66
C ARG A 133 19.09 -3.85 -2.70
N THR A 134 18.67 -4.03 -3.95
CA THR A 134 18.85 -3.13 -5.07
C THR A 134 17.73 -2.10 -5.05
N ARG A 135 17.99 -1.06 -4.25
CA ARG A 135 17.79 0.35 -4.63
C ARG A 135 16.47 0.73 -5.30
N SER A 136 15.32 0.42 -4.71
CA SER A 136 14.06 1.02 -5.17
C SER A 136 13.45 1.86 -4.07
N GLY A 137 13.11 3.12 -4.37
CA GLY A 137 12.47 4.07 -3.45
C GLY A 137 11.19 3.56 -2.78
N THR A 138 10.70 2.41 -3.23
CA THR A 138 9.57 1.68 -2.70
C THR A 138 9.87 0.87 -1.43
N LEU A 139 11.14 0.52 -1.14
CA LEU A 139 11.49 -0.10 0.15
C LEU A 139 11.28 0.90 1.30
N GLY A 140 11.70 2.15 1.08
CA GLY A 140 11.46 3.24 2.03
C GLY A 140 9.97 3.52 2.24
N MET A 141 9.10 3.19 1.30
CA MET A 141 7.65 3.29 1.49
C MET A 141 7.14 2.22 2.47
N VAL A 142 7.57 0.97 2.29
CA VAL A 142 7.22 -0.13 3.21
C VAL A 142 7.76 0.14 4.60
N ASP A 143 9.00 0.61 4.71
CA ASP A 143 9.60 0.98 6.00
C ASP A 143 8.82 2.10 6.69
N ARG A 144 8.53 3.20 5.98
CA ARG A 144 7.71 4.31 6.53
C ARG A 144 6.32 3.87 6.99
N TYR A 145 5.71 2.92 6.28
CA TYR A 145 4.44 2.33 6.71
C TYR A 145 4.58 1.63 8.06
N PHE A 146 5.51 0.69 8.20
CA PHE A 146 5.68 -0.05 9.45
C PHE A 146 6.20 0.82 10.60
N GLU A 147 7.05 1.80 10.32
CA GLU A 147 7.50 2.79 11.31
C GLU A 147 6.32 3.55 11.91
N ARG A 148 5.38 4.04 11.09
CA ARG A 148 4.20 4.76 11.57
C ARG A 148 3.20 3.87 12.33
N GLN A 149 3.07 2.60 11.97
CA GLN A 149 2.23 1.68 12.74
C GLN A 149 2.82 1.40 14.13
N ASN A 150 4.15 1.30 14.23
CA ASN A 150 4.84 1.04 15.49
C ASN A 150 4.83 2.25 16.45
N THR A 151 4.89 3.49 15.94
CA THR A 151 4.81 4.68 16.80
C THR A 151 3.44 4.85 17.46
N HIS A 152 2.36 4.45 16.78
CA HIS A 152 1.00 4.50 17.34
C HIS A 152 0.76 3.45 18.44
N SER A 153 1.53 2.34 18.47
CA SER A 153 1.43 1.33 19.54
C SER A 153 2.19 1.68 20.81
N ASN A 154 3.12 2.64 20.78
CA ASN A 154 4.01 2.96 21.91
C ASN A 154 3.58 4.21 22.72
N ASN A 155 2.46 4.85 22.39
CA ASN A 155 1.94 6.02 23.11
C ASN A 155 0.75 5.67 24.02
N ASN A 156 0.88 4.63 24.84
CA ASN A 156 -0.01 4.46 25.99
C ASN A 156 0.67 5.12 27.21
N PRO A 157 0.25 6.33 27.66
CA PRO A 157 0.76 6.86 28.91
C PRO A 157 0.24 5.96 30.01
N SER A 158 1.15 5.27 30.69
CA SER A 158 0.84 4.65 31.97
C SER A 158 0.37 5.77 32.91
N SER A 159 -0.92 5.85 33.18
CA SER A 159 -1.51 6.61 34.28
C SER A 159 -2.27 5.65 35.17
#